data_AF-A0A5J4KHN0-F1
#
_entry.id   AF-A0A5J4KHN0-F1
#
_cell.length_a   1.000
_cell.length_b   1.000
_cell.length_c   1.000
_cell.angle_alpha   90.00
_cell.angle_beta   90.00
_cell.angle_gamma   90.00
#
_symmetry.space_group_name_H-M   'P 1'
#
loop_
_entity.id
_entity.type
_entity.pdbx_description
1 polymer ?
#
loop_
_entity_poly.entity_id
_entity_poly.type
_entity_poly.pdbx_seq_one_letter_code
_entity_poly.pdbx_strand_id
1 'polypeptide(L)'
;MWPTPEIFEVHRYHGLSSETCKRIGVYTFQFHEDGSGVTIQRNIWGRIEATWIIAQPDFGSVEEAVKNHWSLLNRMVVNAFDDCNQELQRLVHENNHP
;
A
#
# COMPACT_ATOMS: atom_id res chain seq x y z
N MET A 1 5.14 12.84 13.52
CA MET A 1 6.25 11.91 13.26
C MET A 1 6.45 11.87 11.75
N TRP A 2 7.67 12.01 11.24
CA TRP A 2 7.92 11.79 9.81
C TRP A 2 7.90 10.28 9.53
N PRO A 3 7.32 9.80 8.41
CA PRO A 3 7.39 8.40 8.04
C PRO A 3 8.84 7.98 7.84
N THR A 4 9.18 6.83 8.40
CA THR A 4 10.34 6.05 8.01
C THR A 4 9.85 4.79 7.26
N PRO A 5 10.71 4.09 6.52
CA PRO A 5 10.40 2.78 5.95
C PRO A 5 9.82 1.77 6.95
N GLU A 6 10.06 1.96 8.25
CA GLU A 6 9.54 1.13 9.34
C GLU A 6 8.01 1.14 9.45
N ILE A 7 7.31 2.12 8.83
CA ILE A 7 5.84 2.11 8.77
C ILE A 7 5.31 0.80 8.16
N PHE A 8 6.08 0.19 7.24
CA PHE A 8 5.76 -1.08 6.60
C PHE A 8 6.04 -2.33 7.44
N GLU A 9 6.46 -2.14 8.69
CA GLU A 9 6.67 -3.20 9.67
C GLU A 9 5.59 -3.17 10.78
N VAL A 10 4.55 -2.35 10.59
CA VAL A 10 3.50 -2.12 11.57
C VAL A 10 2.37 -3.16 11.45
N HIS A 11 2.18 -3.92 12.54
CA HIS A 11 1.07 -4.84 12.82
C HIS A 11 0.86 -5.99 11.82
N ARG A 12 1.42 -7.17 12.14
CA ARG A 12 1.18 -8.46 11.44
C ARG A 12 -0.05 -9.24 11.94
N TYR A 13 -1.06 -8.58 12.51
CA TYR A 13 -2.13 -9.29 13.22
C TYR A 13 -3.07 -10.14 12.32
N HIS A 14 -3.07 -9.92 11.00
CA HIS A 14 -4.00 -10.61 10.07
C HIS A 14 -3.34 -11.08 8.76
N GLY A 15 -2.02 -11.28 8.77
CA GLY A 15 -1.30 -11.74 7.59
C GLY A 15 -1.39 -13.23 7.32
N LEU A 16 -1.20 -13.62 6.06
CA LEU A 16 -0.92 -15.01 5.74
C LEU A 16 0.52 -15.32 6.18
N SER A 17 0.74 -16.47 6.80
CA SER A 17 2.06 -16.86 7.33
C SER A 17 3.15 -17.01 6.27
N SER A 18 2.77 -17.12 4.99
CA SER A 18 3.66 -17.33 3.84
C SER A 18 4.02 -16.06 3.07
N GLU A 19 3.57 -14.89 3.52
CA GLU A 19 3.75 -13.63 2.80
C GLU A 19 5.16 -13.03 3.00
N THR A 20 5.86 -12.76 1.91
CA THR A 20 7.16 -12.05 1.88
C THR A 20 7.01 -10.53 1.65
N CYS A 21 5.79 -10.02 1.73
CA CYS A 21 5.45 -8.63 1.40
C CYS A 21 5.53 -7.66 2.58
N LYS A 22 5.56 -6.36 2.27
CA LYS A 22 5.55 -5.24 3.23
C LYS A 22 4.11 -4.98 3.70
N ARG A 23 3.88 -4.53 4.95
CA ARG A 23 2.52 -4.43 5.51
C ARG A 23 2.30 -3.18 6.37
N ILE A 24 1.10 -2.61 6.24
CA ILE A 24 0.59 -1.58 7.14
C ILE A 24 -0.83 -1.98 7.54
N GLY A 25 -1.02 -2.43 8.79
CA GLY A 25 -2.34 -2.86 9.26
C GLY A 25 -2.92 -4.00 8.41
N VAL A 26 -4.07 -3.78 7.78
CA VAL A 26 -4.73 -4.76 6.89
C VAL A 26 -4.24 -4.70 5.44
N TYR A 27 -3.30 -3.81 5.10
CA TYR A 27 -2.81 -3.61 3.73
C TYR A 27 -1.47 -4.29 3.51
N THR A 28 -1.35 -5.06 2.43
CA THR A 28 -0.08 -5.63 1.94
C THR A 28 0.40 -4.87 0.72
N PHE A 29 1.72 -4.73 0.62
CA PHE A 29 2.41 -4.03 -0.46
C PHE A 29 3.42 -4.99 -1.09
N GLN A 30 3.28 -5.17 -2.40
CA GLN A 30 4.26 -5.83 -3.25
C GLN A 30 4.84 -4.78 -4.21
N PHE A 31 6.04 -4.32 -3.88
CA PHE A 31 6.83 -3.44 -4.73
C PHE A 31 7.47 -4.27 -5.84
N HIS A 32 7.28 -3.86 -7.09
CA HIS A 32 7.82 -4.59 -8.23
C HIS A 32 9.29 -4.22 -8.46
N GLU A 33 10.16 -5.22 -8.59
CA GLU A 33 11.61 -5.02 -8.73
C GLU A 33 12.01 -4.28 -10.01
N ASP A 34 11.15 -4.34 -11.03
CA ASP A 34 11.33 -3.64 -12.31
C ASP A 34 10.93 -2.15 -12.24
N GLY A 35 10.47 -1.67 -11.08
CA GLY A 35 10.02 -0.29 -10.88
C GLY A 35 8.69 0.03 -11.57
N SER A 36 7.95 -0.97 -12.05
CA SER A 36 6.64 -0.78 -12.68
C SER A 36 5.55 -0.26 -11.73
N GLY A 37 5.82 -0.28 -10.41
CA GLY A 37 4.98 0.33 -9.39
C GLY A 37 4.76 -0.58 -8.20
N VAL A 38 3.53 -0.59 -7.67
CA VAL A 38 3.17 -1.40 -6.49
C VAL A 38 1.81 -2.07 -6.66
N THR A 39 1.71 -3.30 -6.18
CA THR A 39 0.41 -3.94 -5.93
C THR A 39 0.08 -3.82 -4.44
N ILE A 40 -1.09 -3.25 -4.16
CA ILE A 40 -1.62 -3.09 -2.80
C ILE A 40 -2.84 -3.98 -2.66
N GLN A 41 -2.92 -4.76 -1.59
CA GLN A 41 -4.10 -5.57 -1.30
C GLN A 41 -4.60 -5.31 0.11
N ARG A 42 -5.93 -5.28 0.28
CA ARG A 42 -6.55 -5.24 1.59
C ARG A 42 -6.95 -6.66 2.00
N ASN A 43 -6.33 -7.17 3.05
CA ASN A 43 -6.58 -8.49 3.60
C ASN A 43 -7.23 -8.38 4.98
N ILE A 44 -8.45 -8.91 5.11
CA ILE A 44 -9.19 -8.95 6.38
C ILE A 44 -9.48 -10.40 6.71
N TRP A 45 -9.01 -10.86 7.87
CA TRP A 45 -9.18 -12.24 8.35
C TRP A 45 -8.73 -13.33 7.36
N GLY A 46 -7.63 -13.09 6.64
CA GLY A 46 -7.08 -14.06 5.68
C GLY A 46 -7.78 -14.06 4.31
N ARG A 47 -8.67 -13.09 4.05
CA ARG A 47 -9.34 -12.91 2.75
C ARG A 47 -8.94 -11.59 2.10
N ILE A 48 -8.58 -11.66 0.82
CA ILE A 48 -8.37 -10.47 -0.02
C ILE A 48 -9.73 -9.88 -0.37
N GLU A 49 -10.00 -8.68 0.13
CA GLU A 49 -11.24 -7.94 -0.10
C GLU A 49 -11.13 -7.01 -1.32
N ALA A 50 -9.93 -6.49 -1.58
CA ALA A 50 -9.65 -5.58 -2.68
C ALA A 50 -8.18 -5.64 -3.09
N THR A 51 -7.91 -5.32 -4.36
CA THR A 51 -6.56 -5.23 -4.94
C THR A 51 -6.48 -3.99 -5.82
N TRP A 52 -5.42 -3.22 -5.67
CA TRP A 52 -5.10 -2.05 -6.49
C TRP A 52 -3.71 -2.25 -7.09
N ILE A 53 -3.59 -1.98 -8.39
CA ILE A 53 -2.30 -1.98 -9.09
C ILE A 53 -2.00 -0.53 -9.44
N ILE A 54 -1.01 0.05 -8.76
CA ILE A 54 -0.59 1.43 -8.96
C ILE A 54 0.67 1.39 -9.80
N ALA A 55 0.51 1.60 -11.11
CA ALA A 55 1.61 1.64 -12.07
C ALA A 55 2.31 3.01 -12.07
N GLN A 56 2.75 3.49 -10.90
CA GLN A 56 3.55 4.71 -10.74
C GLN A 56 4.99 4.37 -10.38
N PRO A 57 5.98 4.84 -11.15
CA PRO A 57 7.39 4.70 -10.79
C PRO A 57 7.71 5.26 -9.39
N ASP A 58 7.06 6.37 -9.01
CA ASP A 58 7.22 7.02 -7.68
C ASP A 58 6.64 6.20 -6.52
N PHE A 59 5.90 5.13 -6.82
CA PHE A 59 5.42 4.14 -5.86
C PHE A 59 6.21 2.82 -5.95
N GLY A 60 7.17 2.73 -6.87
CA GLY A 60 7.92 1.50 -7.18
C GLY A 60 8.91 1.04 -6.10
N SER A 61 9.16 1.84 -5.08
CA SER A 61 9.99 1.48 -3.93
C SER A 61 9.39 1.94 -2.61
N VAL A 62 9.86 1.36 -1.51
CA VAL A 62 9.45 1.74 -0.14
C VAL A 62 9.81 3.20 0.14
N GLU A 63 11.00 3.61 -0.28
CA GLU A 63 11.55 4.94 -0.06
C GLU A 63 10.73 6.02 -0.79
N GLU A 64 10.43 5.80 -2.07
CA GLU A 64 9.63 6.75 -2.84
C GLU A 64 8.16 6.76 -2.39
N ALA A 65 7.59 5.60 -2.01
CA ALA A 65 6.25 5.54 -1.43
C ALA A 65 6.13 6.37 -0.14
N VAL A 66 7.13 6.27 0.75
CA VAL A 66 7.20 7.09 1.97
C VAL A 66 7.29 8.58 1.64
N LYS A 67 8.16 8.95 0.71
CA LYS A 67 8.45 10.32 0.33
C LYS A 67 7.27 11.02 -0.35
N ASN A 68 6.56 10.32 -1.23
CA ASN A 68 5.54 10.91 -2.10
C ASN A 68 4.11 10.65 -1.62
N HIS A 69 3.87 9.63 -0.78
CA HIS A 69 2.50 9.18 -0.47
C HIS A 69 2.21 9.03 1.04
N TRP A 70 2.92 9.78 1.88
CA TRP A 70 2.75 9.78 3.33
C TRP A 70 1.29 9.87 3.82
N SER A 71 0.48 10.75 3.22
CA SER A 71 -0.93 10.93 3.61
C SER A 71 -1.73 9.64 3.49
N LEU A 72 -1.55 8.89 2.39
CA LEU A 72 -2.18 7.61 2.18
C LEU A 72 -1.68 6.57 3.19
N LEU A 73 -0.36 6.46 3.37
CA LEU A 73 0.23 5.49 4.31
C LEU A 73 -0.27 5.71 5.75
N ASN A 74 -0.40 6.96 6.19
CA ASN A 74 -0.98 7.29 7.50
C ASN A 74 -2.43 6.85 7.66
N ARG A 75 -3.25 7.06 6.63
CA ARG A 75 -4.66 6.63 6.65
C ARG A 75 -4.76 5.10 6.75
N MET A 76 -3.82 4.38 6.15
CA MET A 76 -3.74 2.92 6.28
C MET A 76 -3.39 2.47 7.70
N VAL A 77 -2.47 3.16 8.38
CA VAL A 77 -2.09 2.85 9.78
C VAL A 77 -3.31 2.89 10.71
N VAL A 78 -4.18 3.89 10.53
CA VAL A 78 -5.39 4.06 11.35
C VAL A 78 -6.62 3.35 10.79
N ASN A 79 -6.46 2.56 9.73
CA ASN A 79 -7.56 1.85 9.05
C ASN A 79 -8.72 2.78 8.62
N ALA A 80 -8.42 3.98 8.14
CA ALA A 80 -9.42 4.88 7.56
C ALA A 80 -9.88 4.36 6.18
N PHE A 81 -10.73 3.33 6.18
CA PHE A 81 -11.01 2.51 5.00
C PHE A 81 -11.60 3.28 3.82
N ASP A 82 -12.61 4.12 4.05
CA ASP A 82 -13.28 4.86 2.97
C ASP A 82 -12.33 5.82 2.29
N ASP A 83 -11.57 6.57 3.08
CA ASP A 83 -10.55 7.50 2.61
C ASP A 83 -9.41 6.80 1.85
N CYS A 84 -8.90 5.69 2.39
CA CYS A 84 -7.86 4.91 1.71
C CYS A 84 -8.36 4.38 0.38
N ASN A 85 -9.58 3.86 0.33
CA ASN A 85 -10.17 3.33 -0.89
C ASN A 85 -10.34 4.43 -1.94
N GLN A 86 -10.86 5.61 -1.56
CA GLN A 86 -11.00 6.74 -2.47
C GLN A 86 -9.65 7.17 -3.04
N GLU A 87 -8.62 7.30 -2.20
CA GLU A 87 -7.29 7.73 -2.63
C GLU A 87 -6.61 6.67 -3.52
N LEU A 88 -6.73 5.38 -3.21
CA LEU A 88 -6.21 4.30 -4.05
C LEU A 88 -6.92 4.25 -5.40
N GLN A 89 -8.24 4.45 -5.44
CA GLN A 89 -8.98 4.52 -6.71
C GLN A 89 -8.55 5.73 -7.55
N ARG A 90 -8.32 6.88 -6.91
CA ARG A 90 -7.78 8.08 -7.58
C ARG A 90 -6.43 7.78 -8.21
N LEU A 91 -5.50 7.18 -7.46
CA LEU A 91 -4.17 6.80 -7.95
C LEU A 91 -4.25 5.78 -9.09
N VAL A 92 -5.12 4.77 -8.99
CA VAL A 92 -5.33 3.81 -10.09
C VAL A 92 -5.86 4.52 -11.34
N HIS A 93 -6.81 5.45 -11.19
CA HIS A 93 -7.41 6.14 -12.33
C HIS A 93 -6.43 7.08 -13.05
N GLU A 94 -5.67 7.89 -12.30
CA GLU A 94 -4.67 8.82 -12.83
C GLU A 94 -3.57 8.15 -13.66
N ASN A 95 -3.28 6.87 -13.41
CA ASN A 95 -2.24 6.13 -14.13
C ASN A 95 -2.75 5.37 -15.35
N ASN A 96 -4.06 5.16 -15.46
CA ASN A 96 -4.66 4.47 -16.59
C ASN A 96 -5.14 5.42 -17.69
N HIS A 97 -5.01 6.74 -17.48
CA HIS A 97 -5.30 7.77 -18.47
C HIS A 97 -4.08 8.71 -18.58
N PRO A 98 -3.19 8.49 -19.58
CA PRO A 98 -2.13 9.43 -19.91
C PRO A 98 -2.67 10.75 -20.50
#